data_AF-A0A453PTH5-F1
#
_entry.id   AF-A0A453PTH5-F1
#
_cell.length_a   1.000
_cell.length_b   1.000
_cell.length_c   1.000
_cell.angle_alpha   90.00
_cell.angle_beta   90.00
_cell.angle_gamma   90.00
#
_symmetry.space_group_name_H-M   'P 1'
#
loop_
_entity.id
_entity.type
_entity.pdbx_description
1 polymer ?
#
loop_
_entity_poly.entity_id
_entity_poly.type
_entity_poly.pdbx_seq_one_letter_code
_entity_poly.pdbx_strand_id
1 'polypeptide(L)'
;MPDVKRLIGRHFSDASVQGDLKTCTWPFKVVSGPSDRPMIVVQYMDEEKQFEAEEISAMVLGKMRETAEAYLGTEVKNAVITVPVYFTDSQRQATIDAGTIAGLNVMRIINEPSAAALAYGLGKMSPSDDVKTVLVFDLGGSTLDVSIVKVDPGADIDMGVFEVMAAAGDTHLGGEDFNTLMELNMELFRKCIVHVEKCLSDANMDKSMIDDVVLVGGSSRIPKVQELLRNFFDGKELFTSINPDEAVAYGAAVQAALLNGEGCKDVRDVVLLEVTPLSLGVETKGGFMSVLIPRTTTIPVKKERVYTTCYDNQTEVLIQVYQGEG
;
A
#
# COMPACT_ATOMS: atom_id res chain seq x y z
N MET A 1 4.63 -7.38 -16.67
CA MET A 1 5.36 -6.18 -17.10
C MET A 1 6.38 -5.94 -16.01
N PRO A 2 7.66 -5.73 -16.29
CA PRO A 2 8.61 -5.58 -15.21
C PRO A 2 8.25 -4.36 -14.35
N ASP A 3 8.42 -4.52 -13.05
CA ASP A 3 7.66 -3.73 -12.10
C ASP A 3 8.26 -2.34 -11.84
N VAL A 4 7.85 -1.36 -12.66
CA VAL A 4 8.16 0.07 -12.47
C VAL A 4 7.76 0.56 -11.07
N LYS A 5 6.76 -0.08 -10.44
CA LYS A 5 6.33 0.21 -9.06
C LYS A 5 7.44 -0.01 -8.04
N ARG A 6 8.44 -0.87 -8.33
CA ARG A 6 9.63 -1.02 -7.47
C ARG A 6 10.58 0.17 -7.54
N LEU A 7 10.51 1.00 -8.57
CA LEU A 7 11.39 2.17 -8.79
C LEU A 7 10.75 3.51 -8.41
N ILE A 8 9.42 3.60 -8.43
CA ILE A 8 8.70 4.87 -8.20
C ILE A 8 9.03 5.49 -6.84
N GLY A 9 9.32 6.79 -6.82
CA GLY A 9 9.61 7.57 -5.61
C GLY A 9 10.86 7.16 -4.82
N ARG A 10 11.75 6.35 -5.42
CA ARG A 10 13.04 5.93 -4.85
C ARG A 10 14.20 6.73 -5.42
N HIS A 11 15.36 6.62 -4.76
CA HIS A 11 16.63 7.06 -5.31
C HIS A 11 17.35 5.91 -6.01
N PHE A 12 18.10 6.22 -7.06
CA PHE A 12 18.90 5.24 -7.79
C PHE A 12 19.94 4.60 -6.87
N SER A 13 20.53 5.37 -5.93
CA SER A 13 21.49 4.86 -4.96
C SER A 13 20.88 4.02 -3.82
N ASP A 14 19.55 3.95 -3.71
CA ASP A 14 18.90 3.15 -2.67
C ASP A 14 19.35 1.69 -2.74
N ALA A 15 19.63 1.10 -1.58
CA ALA A 15 20.10 -0.28 -1.50
C ALA A 15 19.12 -1.27 -2.13
N SER A 16 17.81 -1.01 -2.05
CA SER A 16 16.79 -1.84 -2.70
C SER A 16 16.86 -1.74 -4.22
N VAL A 17 17.00 -0.54 -4.79
CA VAL A 17 17.14 -0.34 -6.24
C VAL A 17 18.43 -0.98 -6.74
N GLN A 18 19.55 -0.77 -6.04
CA GLN A 18 20.82 -1.41 -6.38
C GLN A 18 20.79 -2.93 -6.23
N GLY A 19 19.99 -3.44 -5.28
CA GLY A 19 19.70 -4.86 -5.12
C GLY A 19 18.95 -5.41 -6.33
N ASP A 20 17.84 -4.78 -6.68
CA ASP A 20 17.00 -5.16 -7.82
C ASP A 20 17.78 -5.12 -9.14
N LEU A 21 18.64 -4.12 -9.36
CA LEU A 21 19.48 -4.06 -10.56
C LEU A 21 20.47 -5.22 -10.69
N LYS A 22 20.82 -5.89 -9.59
CA LYS A 22 21.71 -7.05 -9.57
C LYS A 22 20.93 -8.37 -9.64
N THR A 23 19.75 -8.44 -9.04
CA THR A 23 19.01 -9.68 -8.83
C THR A 23 17.83 -9.85 -9.79
N CYS A 24 17.17 -8.76 -10.19
CA CYS A 24 16.06 -8.80 -11.12
C CYS A 24 16.55 -8.96 -12.56
N THR A 25 15.83 -9.77 -13.33
CA THR A 25 16.07 -9.93 -14.78
C THR A 25 15.24 -8.93 -15.57
N TRP A 26 15.44 -7.63 -15.28
CA TRP A 26 14.72 -6.58 -16.01
C TRP A 26 15.18 -6.53 -17.48
N PRO A 27 14.23 -6.50 -18.44
CA PRO A 27 14.57 -6.41 -19.86
C PRO A 27 14.95 -4.99 -20.31
N PHE A 28 15.07 -4.04 -19.39
CA PHE A 28 15.43 -2.64 -19.64
C PHE A 28 16.56 -2.21 -18.71
N LYS A 29 17.27 -1.17 -19.13
CA LYS A 29 18.36 -0.57 -18.37
C LYS A 29 17.80 0.54 -17.48
N VAL A 30 18.35 0.68 -16.28
CA VAL A 30 18.10 1.83 -15.40
C VAL A 30 19.42 2.56 -15.17
N VAL A 31 19.39 3.89 -15.20
CA VAL A 31 20.55 4.77 -14.95
C VAL A 31 20.21 5.82 -13.90
N SER A 32 21.24 6.38 -13.25
CA SER A 32 21.04 7.54 -12.35
C SER A 32 20.77 8.79 -13.18
N GLY A 33 19.70 9.50 -12.83
CA GLY A 33 19.28 10.77 -13.41
C GLY A 33 19.50 11.96 -12.46
N PRO A 34 18.91 13.12 -12.79
CA PRO A 34 18.93 14.30 -11.93
C PRO A 34 18.42 14.00 -10.52
N SER A 35 19.05 14.57 -9.50
CA SER A 35 18.70 14.36 -8.08
C SER A 35 18.71 12.89 -7.66
N ASP A 36 19.55 12.08 -8.30
CA ASP A 36 19.67 10.64 -8.07
C ASP A 36 18.37 9.87 -8.28
N ARG A 37 17.53 10.31 -9.23
CA ARG A 37 16.32 9.58 -9.62
C ARG A 37 16.66 8.39 -10.53
N PRO A 38 16.06 7.21 -10.37
CA PRO A 38 16.25 6.10 -11.30
C PRO A 38 15.51 6.37 -12.62
N MET A 39 16.26 6.40 -13.72
CA MET A 39 15.74 6.64 -15.07
C MET A 39 15.71 5.35 -15.89
N ILE A 40 14.55 5.01 -16.43
CA ILE A 40 14.34 3.82 -17.25
C ILE A 40 14.68 4.15 -18.70
N VAL A 41 15.65 3.43 -19.25
CA VAL A 41 16.17 3.64 -20.61
C VAL A 41 15.48 2.68 -21.56
N VAL A 42 14.84 3.24 -22.59
CA VAL A 42 14.15 2.47 -23.64
C VAL A 42 14.54 3.00 -25.02
N GLN A 43 14.48 2.11 -26.02
CA GLN A 43 14.67 2.51 -27.41
C GLN A 43 13.30 2.74 -28.06
N TYR A 44 13.07 3.94 -28.57
CA TYR A 44 11.81 4.34 -29.18
C TYR A 44 12.06 5.11 -30.47
N MET A 45 11.55 4.59 -31.59
CA MET A 45 11.76 5.18 -32.93
C MET A 45 13.25 5.41 -33.25
N ASP A 46 14.08 4.40 -32.99
CA ASP A 46 15.55 4.42 -33.14
C ASP A 46 16.30 5.44 -32.27
N GLU A 47 15.62 6.14 -31.36
CA GLU A 47 16.22 7.04 -30.37
C GLU A 47 16.21 6.41 -28.97
N GLU A 48 17.29 6.61 -28.23
CA GLU A 48 17.32 6.28 -26.80
C GLU A 48 16.56 7.35 -26.02
N LYS A 49 15.55 6.93 -25.25
CA LYS A 49 14.77 7.80 -24.36
C LYS A 49 14.92 7.34 -22.92
N GLN A 50 14.86 8.30 -22.01
CA GLN A 50 14.89 8.07 -20.58
C GLN A 50 13.58 8.55 -19.99
N PHE A 51 12.95 7.70 -19.18
CA PHE A 51 11.69 8.00 -18.51
C PHE A 51 11.84 7.86 -17.00
N GLU A 52 11.21 8.75 -16.25
CA GLU A 52 10.98 8.56 -14.83
C GLU A 52 9.94 7.44 -14.62
N ALA A 53 9.95 6.81 -13.44
CA ALA A 53 9.00 5.76 -13.10
C ALA A 53 7.55 6.30 -13.07
N GLU A 54 7.40 7.57 -12.69
CA GLU A 54 6.17 8.34 -12.67
C GLU A 54 5.57 8.48 -14.08
N GLU A 55 6.39 8.74 -15.10
CA GLU A 55 5.94 8.88 -16.48
C GLU A 55 5.43 7.56 -17.06
N ILE A 56 6.14 6.45 -16.80
CA ILE A 56 5.67 5.13 -17.25
C ILE A 56 4.40 4.71 -16.50
N SER A 57 4.33 4.99 -15.21
CA SER A 57 3.12 4.75 -14.41
C SER A 57 1.95 5.60 -14.91
N ALA A 58 2.20 6.85 -15.33
CA ALA A 58 1.20 7.72 -15.94
C ALA A 58 0.67 7.15 -17.27
N MET A 59 1.49 6.47 -18.08
CA MET A 59 1.01 5.80 -19.29
C MET A 59 0.03 4.67 -18.96
N VAL A 60 0.30 3.89 -17.90
CA VAL A 60 -0.62 2.84 -17.42
C VAL A 60 -1.92 3.47 -16.91
N LEU A 61 -1.83 4.50 -16.08
CA LEU A 61 -3.00 5.23 -15.58
C LEU A 61 -3.80 5.88 -16.70
N GLY A 62 -3.15 6.44 -17.71
CA GLY A 62 -3.77 6.97 -18.92
C GLY A 62 -4.56 5.89 -19.68
N LYS A 63 -4.00 4.68 -19.81
CA LYS A 63 -4.71 3.55 -20.41
C LYS A 63 -5.93 3.14 -19.58
N MET A 64 -5.85 3.17 -18.26
CA MET A 64 -6.98 2.87 -17.37
C MET A 64 -8.07 3.94 -17.47
N ARG A 65 -7.70 5.22 -17.53
CA ARG A 65 -8.63 6.33 -17.80
C ARG A 65 -9.35 6.12 -19.12
N GLU A 66 -8.62 5.91 -20.22
CA GLU A 66 -9.22 5.66 -21.55
C GLU A 66 -10.20 4.49 -21.54
N THR A 67 -9.87 3.43 -20.79
CA THR A 67 -10.74 2.25 -20.66
C THR A 67 -12.04 2.60 -19.93
N ALA A 68 -11.95 3.37 -18.85
CA ALA A 68 -13.12 3.87 -18.13
C ALA A 68 -13.96 4.84 -18.99
N GLU A 69 -13.32 5.76 -19.71
CA GLU A 69 -13.98 6.71 -20.61
C GLU A 69 -14.72 6.01 -21.75
N ALA A 70 -14.10 4.97 -22.34
CA ALA A 70 -14.74 4.17 -23.37
C ALA A 70 -15.97 3.41 -22.86
N TYR A 71 -15.94 2.94 -21.61
CA TYR A 71 -17.07 2.27 -20.98
C TYR A 71 -18.20 3.25 -20.60
N LEU A 72 -17.85 4.40 -20.03
CA LEU A 72 -18.82 5.39 -19.53
C LEU A 72 -19.37 6.31 -20.64
N GLY A 73 -18.66 6.46 -21.75
CA GLY A 73 -18.99 7.39 -22.83
C GLY A 73 -18.80 8.87 -22.45
N THR A 74 -18.05 9.16 -21.38
CA THR A 74 -17.74 10.51 -20.89
C THR A 74 -16.30 10.59 -20.41
N GLU A 75 -15.76 11.80 -20.36
CA GLU A 75 -14.43 12.11 -19.83
C GLU A 75 -14.34 11.77 -18.33
N VAL A 76 -13.22 11.18 -17.91
CA VAL A 76 -12.94 10.81 -16.52
C VAL A 76 -11.81 11.68 -15.99
N LYS A 77 -12.11 12.55 -15.01
CA LYS A 77 -11.15 13.48 -14.41
C LYS A 77 -10.70 13.08 -13.03
N ASN A 78 -11.62 12.61 -12.20
CA ASN A 78 -11.37 12.33 -10.80
C ASN A 78 -11.03 10.85 -10.60
N ALA A 79 -10.01 10.56 -9.81
CA ALA A 79 -9.61 9.20 -9.49
C ALA A 79 -9.18 9.04 -8.03
N VAL A 80 -9.38 7.84 -7.49
CA VAL A 80 -8.70 7.33 -6.30
C VAL A 80 -7.68 6.30 -6.78
N ILE A 81 -6.44 6.42 -6.33
CA ILE A 81 -5.35 5.52 -6.74
C ILE A 81 -4.87 4.74 -5.51
N THR A 82 -4.63 3.43 -5.69
CA THR A 82 -4.19 2.55 -4.60
C THR A 82 -2.67 2.49 -4.51
N VAL A 83 -2.14 2.30 -3.30
CA VAL A 83 -0.71 2.08 -3.06
C VAL A 83 -0.48 0.99 -1.99
N PRO A 84 0.67 0.29 -2.01
CA PRO A 84 1.08 -0.60 -0.93
C PRO A 84 1.13 0.13 0.40
N VAL A 85 0.89 -0.59 1.50
CA VAL A 85 0.80 0.04 2.82
C VAL A 85 2.13 0.64 3.25
N TYR A 86 3.26 0.02 2.87
CA TYR A 86 4.62 0.48 3.17
C TYR A 86 5.18 1.56 2.24
N PHE A 87 4.37 2.09 1.32
CA PHE A 87 4.83 3.22 0.52
C PHE A 87 5.16 4.42 1.41
N THR A 88 6.37 4.94 1.24
CA THR A 88 6.84 6.16 1.91
C THR A 88 6.12 7.39 1.39
N ASP A 89 6.34 8.52 2.06
CA ASP A 89 5.81 9.82 1.60
C ASP A 89 6.23 10.14 0.15
N SER A 90 7.51 9.91 -0.18
CA SER A 90 8.03 10.13 -1.55
C SER A 90 7.36 9.23 -2.59
N GLN A 91 7.11 7.96 -2.27
CA GLN A 91 6.45 7.02 -3.18
C GLN A 91 4.97 7.35 -3.40
N ARG A 92 4.28 7.80 -2.34
CA ARG A 92 2.89 8.28 -2.43
C ARG A 92 2.81 9.54 -3.28
N GLN A 93 3.71 10.50 -3.07
CA GLN A 93 3.75 11.71 -3.88
C GLN A 93 4.05 11.41 -5.35
N ALA A 94 5.03 10.54 -5.63
CA ALA A 94 5.36 10.12 -6.99
C ALA A 94 4.17 9.42 -7.69
N THR A 95 3.34 8.68 -6.94
CA THR A 95 2.10 8.07 -7.47
C THR A 95 1.04 9.13 -7.79
N ILE A 96 0.91 10.18 -6.96
CA ILE A 96 0.04 11.34 -7.24
C ILE A 96 0.51 12.09 -8.48
N ASP A 97 1.82 12.28 -8.62
CA ASP A 97 2.43 12.93 -9.76
C ASP A 97 2.16 12.13 -11.04
N ALA A 98 2.30 10.79 -10.99
CA ALA A 98 1.93 9.91 -12.10
C ALA A 98 0.45 10.06 -12.50
N GLY A 99 -0.47 10.15 -11.53
CA GLY A 99 -1.89 10.44 -11.79
C GLY A 99 -2.10 11.81 -12.45
N THR A 100 -1.38 12.82 -11.98
CA THR A 100 -1.44 14.18 -12.54
C THR A 100 -0.92 14.23 -13.98
N ILE A 101 0.21 13.58 -14.27
CA ILE A 101 0.77 13.43 -15.62
C ILE A 101 -0.22 12.70 -16.54
N ALA A 102 -0.94 11.70 -16.00
CA ALA A 102 -1.99 10.99 -16.73
C ALA A 102 -3.24 11.85 -16.99
N GLY A 103 -3.32 13.09 -16.48
CA GLY A 103 -4.46 13.99 -16.62
C GLY A 103 -5.60 13.67 -15.66
N LEU A 104 -5.31 13.04 -14.52
CA LEU A 104 -6.27 12.74 -13.45
C LEU A 104 -6.07 13.70 -12.28
N ASN A 105 -7.18 14.17 -11.71
CA ASN A 105 -7.24 14.75 -10.38
C ASN A 105 -7.29 13.60 -9.36
N VAL A 106 -6.17 13.38 -8.67
CA VAL A 106 -6.05 12.34 -7.64
C VAL A 106 -6.73 12.82 -6.36
N MET A 107 -7.99 12.43 -6.16
CA MET A 107 -8.78 12.86 -5.00
C MET A 107 -8.26 12.30 -3.68
N ARG A 108 -7.74 11.07 -3.72
CA ARG A 108 -7.20 10.35 -2.57
C ARG A 108 -6.26 9.25 -3.04
N ILE A 109 -5.20 9.02 -2.26
CA ILE A 109 -4.45 7.78 -2.25
C ILE A 109 -5.00 6.89 -1.14
N ILE A 110 -5.28 5.62 -1.43
CA ILE A 110 -5.77 4.64 -0.47
C ILE A 110 -4.82 3.46 -0.39
N ASN A 111 -4.62 2.89 0.81
CA ASN A 111 -3.81 1.68 0.92
C ASN A 111 -4.55 0.48 0.31
N GLU A 112 -3.84 -0.35 -0.45
CA GLU A 112 -4.36 -1.57 -1.09
C GLU A 112 -5.17 -2.46 -0.13
N PRO A 113 -4.64 -2.85 1.06
CA PRO A 113 -5.41 -3.67 1.99
C PRO A 113 -6.63 -2.93 2.59
N SER A 114 -6.60 -1.60 2.68
CA SER A 114 -7.75 -0.81 3.14
C SER A 114 -8.85 -0.75 2.08
N ALA A 115 -8.48 -0.62 0.80
CA ALA A 115 -9.41 -0.74 -0.31
C ALA A 115 -10.04 -2.14 -0.33
N ALA A 116 -9.24 -3.20 -0.19
CA ALA A 116 -9.79 -4.54 -0.12
C ALA A 116 -10.71 -4.77 1.09
N ALA A 117 -10.42 -4.14 2.24
CA ALA A 117 -11.32 -4.16 3.39
C ALA A 117 -12.67 -3.49 3.07
N LEU A 118 -12.67 -2.33 2.39
CA LEU A 118 -13.90 -1.70 1.91
C LEU A 118 -14.69 -2.63 0.98
N ALA A 119 -14.02 -3.33 0.06
CA ALA A 119 -14.66 -4.32 -0.81
C ALA A 119 -15.25 -5.50 -0.04
N TYR A 120 -14.54 -5.99 0.99
CA TYR A 120 -15.04 -7.05 1.89
C TYR A 120 -16.29 -6.61 2.67
N GLY A 121 -16.28 -5.36 3.16
CA GLY A 121 -17.33 -4.82 4.00
C GLY A 121 -18.57 -4.39 3.22
N LEU A 122 -18.45 -4.15 1.91
CA LEU A 122 -19.60 -3.80 1.08
C LEU A 122 -20.61 -4.96 1.07
N GLY A 123 -21.81 -4.71 1.57
CA GLY A 123 -22.86 -5.73 1.77
C GLY A 123 -22.87 -6.39 3.16
N LYS A 124 -21.92 -6.06 4.04
CA LYS A 124 -21.85 -6.46 5.47
C LYS A 124 -21.91 -5.25 6.41
N MET A 125 -22.66 -4.25 5.98
CA MET A 125 -22.81 -2.96 6.66
C MET A 125 -24.23 -2.76 7.14
N SER A 126 -25.00 -3.83 7.37
CA SER A 126 -26.32 -3.74 8.01
C SER A 126 -26.14 -3.47 9.50
N PRO A 127 -27.01 -2.70 10.19
CA PRO A 127 -26.92 -2.51 11.64
C PRO A 127 -27.13 -3.81 12.42
N SER A 128 -27.64 -4.85 11.74
CA SER A 128 -27.78 -6.21 12.27
C SER A 128 -26.53 -7.06 12.13
N ASP A 129 -25.52 -6.61 11.38
CA ASP A 129 -24.27 -7.34 11.22
C ASP A 129 -23.38 -7.12 12.46
N ASP A 130 -22.62 -8.15 12.83
CA ASP A 130 -21.69 -8.07 13.95
C ASP A 130 -20.42 -7.28 13.57
N VAL A 131 -19.82 -6.62 14.57
CA VAL A 131 -18.48 -6.04 14.44
C VAL A 131 -17.49 -7.18 14.21
N LYS A 132 -16.62 -7.02 13.21
CA LYS A 132 -15.62 -8.03 12.84
C LYS A 132 -14.21 -7.47 12.83
N THR A 133 -13.26 -8.27 13.27
CA THR A 133 -11.83 -8.05 13.05
C THR A 133 -11.39 -8.89 11.87
N VAL A 134 -10.92 -8.22 10.82
CA VAL A 134 -10.57 -8.84 9.54
C VAL A 134 -9.07 -8.71 9.31
N LEU A 135 -8.41 -9.81 8.98
CA LEU A 135 -7.06 -9.75 8.44
C LEU A 135 -7.13 -9.77 6.92
N VAL A 136 -6.63 -8.71 6.29
CA VAL A 136 -6.42 -8.65 4.84
C VAL A 136 -4.99 -9.10 4.54
N PHE A 137 -4.87 -10.14 3.74
CA PHE A 137 -3.59 -10.66 3.24
C PHE A 137 -3.56 -10.44 1.73
N ASP A 138 -2.81 -9.44 1.30
CA ASP A 138 -2.63 -9.06 -0.10
C ASP A 138 -1.26 -9.50 -0.60
N LEU A 139 -1.23 -10.54 -1.43
CA LEU A 139 -0.01 -11.01 -2.08
C LEU A 139 -0.14 -10.82 -3.58
N GLY A 140 0.40 -9.69 -4.03
CA GLY A 140 0.43 -9.29 -5.44
C GLY A 140 1.60 -9.90 -6.21
N GLY A 141 1.87 -9.34 -7.39
CA GLY A 141 3.00 -9.73 -8.22
C GLY A 141 4.35 -9.39 -7.60
N SER A 142 4.43 -8.30 -6.85
CA SER A 142 5.71 -7.75 -6.39
C SER A 142 5.75 -7.32 -4.92
N THR A 143 4.58 -7.16 -4.29
CA THR A 143 4.44 -6.73 -2.91
C THR A 143 3.58 -7.69 -2.10
N LEU A 144 3.87 -7.73 -0.81
CA LEU A 144 3.04 -8.35 0.22
C LEU A 144 2.59 -7.25 1.17
N ASP A 145 1.29 -7.11 1.35
CA ASP A 145 0.68 -6.19 2.30
C ASP A 145 -0.27 -6.96 3.22
N VAL A 146 -0.14 -6.74 4.52
CA VAL A 146 -0.98 -7.34 5.55
C VAL A 146 -1.57 -6.21 6.38
N SER A 147 -2.87 -6.24 6.63
CA SER A 147 -3.50 -5.29 7.56
C SER A 147 -4.56 -5.98 8.40
N ILE A 148 -4.68 -5.54 9.65
CA ILE A 148 -5.78 -5.92 10.52
C ILE A 148 -6.73 -4.73 10.55
N VAL A 149 -7.97 -4.96 10.14
CA VAL A 149 -9.00 -3.93 10.03
C VAL A 149 -10.19 -4.34 10.90
N LYS A 150 -10.57 -3.48 11.83
CA LYS A 150 -11.84 -3.60 12.53
C LYS A 150 -12.93 -2.99 11.67
N VAL A 151 -13.94 -3.79 11.36
CA VAL A 151 -15.09 -3.47 10.52
C VAL A 151 -16.30 -3.38 11.42
N ASP A 152 -16.78 -2.16 11.66
CA ASP A 152 -17.95 -1.86 12.47
C ASP A 152 -19.09 -1.40 11.54
N PRO A 153 -20.20 -2.14 11.44
CA PRO A 153 -21.35 -1.76 10.62
C PRO A 153 -22.06 -0.48 11.06
N GLY A 154 -21.71 0.08 12.22
CA GLY A 154 -22.17 1.39 12.65
C GLY A 154 -23.57 1.38 13.24
N ALA A 155 -23.97 0.31 13.93
CA ALA A 155 -25.32 0.17 14.48
C ALA A 155 -25.73 1.34 15.41
N ASP A 156 -24.75 1.95 16.09
CA ASP A 156 -24.98 3.04 17.05
C ASP A 156 -24.83 4.45 16.45
N ILE A 157 -24.20 4.58 15.27
CA ILE A 157 -23.79 5.87 14.69
C ILE A 157 -24.26 6.07 13.24
N ASP A 158 -25.10 5.16 12.72
CA ASP A 158 -25.63 5.13 11.35
C ASP A 158 -24.54 5.25 10.25
N MET A 159 -23.30 4.90 10.57
CA MET A 159 -22.12 5.08 9.72
C MET A 159 -21.15 3.92 9.93
N GLY A 160 -20.78 3.25 8.84
CA GLY A 160 -19.81 2.16 8.90
C GLY A 160 -18.41 2.68 9.21
N VAL A 161 -17.67 2.00 10.08
CA VAL A 161 -16.29 2.38 10.43
C VAL A 161 -15.35 1.24 10.10
N PHE A 162 -14.33 1.58 9.31
CA PHE A 162 -13.20 0.70 9.01
C PHE A 162 -11.98 1.29 9.69
N GLU A 163 -11.53 0.66 10.76
CA GLU A 163 -10.38 1.11 11.55
C GLU A 163 -9.20 0.18 11.31
N VAL A 164 -8.14 0.69 10.70
CA VAL A 164 -6.90 -0.08 10.52
C VAL A 164 -6.18 -0.13 11.87
N MET A 165 -6.12 -1.31 12.46
CA MET A 165 -5.48 -1.53 13.76
C MET A 165 -3.97 -1.64 13.64
N ALA A 166 -3.49 -2.27 12.57
CA ALA A 166 -2.08 -2.39 12.24
C ALA A 166 -1.88 -2.74 10.77
N ALA A 167 -0.68 -2.45 10.27
CA ALA A 167 -0.24 -2.86 8.95
C ALA A 167 1.22 -3.35 8.99
N ALA A 168 1.49 -4.40 8.22
CA ALA A 168 2.79 -5.00 7.99
C ALA A 168 2.92 -5.38 6.50
N GLY A 169 4.14 -5.55 5.99
CA GLY A 169 4.33 -5.86 4.58
C GLY A 169 5.79 -5.85 4.14
N ASP A 170 5.99 -6.19 2.88
CA ASP A 170 7.28 -6.21 2.18
C ASP A 170 7.08 -5.74 0.73
N THR A 171 7.73 -4.65 0.36
CA THR A 171 7.61 -4.06 -0.98
C THR A 171 8.41 -4.80 -2.06
N HIS A 172 9.11 -5.88 -1.71
CA HIS A 172 9.93 -6.70 -2.62
C HIS A 172 9.68 -8.21 -2.43
N LEU A 173 8.46 -8.59 -2.03
CA LEU A 173 8.03 -9.97 -1.90
C LEU A 173 6.69 -10.16 -2.61
N GLY A 174 6.68 -10.87 -3.74
CA GLY A 174 5.45 -11.17 -4.47
C GLY A 174 5.57 -12.37 -5.40
N GLY A 175 4.56 -12.55 -6.25
CA GLY A 175 4.51 -13.58 -7.30
C GLY A 175 5.77 -13.75 -8.14
N GLU A 176 6.42 -12.65 -8.49
CA GLU A 176 7.63 -12.63 -9.30
C GLU A 176 8.78 -13.40 -8.63
N ASP A 177 8.85 -13.35 -7.30
CA ASP A 177 9.87 -14.02 -6.50
C ASP A 177 9.59 -15.54 -6.37
N PHE A 178 8.32 -15.95 -6.49
CA PHE A 178 7.91 -17.35 -6.48
C PHE A 178 8.07 -18.08 -7.82
N ASN A 179 8.51 -17.40 -8.88
CA ASN A 179 8.69 -17.99 -10.21
C ASN A 179 9.85 -19.00 -10.29
N THR A 180 10.65 -19.16 -9.22
CA THR A 180 11.65 -20.24 -9.10
C THR A 180 11.05 -21.52 -8.52
N LEU A 181 11.76 -22.67 -8.59
CA LEU A 181 11.21 -23.99 -8.19
C LEU A 181 10.61 -23.98 -6.77
N MET A 182 9.43 -24.59 -6.59
CA MET A 182 8.63 -24.51 -5.35
C MET A 182 9.38 -24.93 -4.06
N GLU A 183 10.32 -25.88 -4.13
CA GLU A 183 11.11 -26.32 -2.98
C GLU A 183 12.09 -25.23 -2.48
N LEU A 184 12.53 -24.34 -3.36
CA LEU A 184 13.38 -23.18 -3.02
C LEU A 184 12.56 -22.03 -2.39
N ASN A 185 11.23 -22.06 -2.52
CA ASN A 185 10.33 -20.98 -2.08
C ASN A 185 9.86 -21.10 -0.63
N MET A 186 10.24 -22.15 0.11
CA MET A 186 9.80 -22.34 1.50
C MET A 186 10.24 -21.20 2.44
N GLU A 187 11.37 -20.55 2.17
CA GLU A 187 11.78 -19.36 2.92
C GLU A 187 10.86 -18.16 2.63
N LEU A 188 10.52 -17.92 1.36
CA LEU A 188 9.61 -16.84 0.95
C LEU A 188 8.21 -17.03 1.54
N PHE A 189 7.72 -18.27 1.55
CA PHE A 189 6.46 -18.60 2.20
C PHE A 189 6.49 -18.37 3.71
N ARG A 190 7.61 -18.66 4.38
CA ARG A 190 7.78 -18.34 5.81
C ARG A 190 7.81 -16.83 6.05
N LYS A 191 8.47 -16.06 5.17
CA LYS A 191 8.47 -14.59 5.25
C LYS A 191 7.04 -14.03 5.24
N CYS A 192 6.15 -14.59 4.42
CA CYS A 192 4.74 -14.20 4.42
C CYS A 192 4.11 -14.29 5.82
N ILE A 193 4.36 -15.38 6.55
CA ILE A 193 3.83 -15.58 7.91
C ILE A 193 4.49 -14.64 8.92
N VAL A 194 5.78 -14.34 8.79
CA VAL A 194 6.45 -13.35 9.65
C VAL A 194 5.77 -11.98 9.56
N HIS A 195 5.31 -11.56 8.38
CA HIS A 195 4.57 -10.30 8.24
C HIS A 195 3.17 -10.37 8.87
N VAL A 196 2.50 -11.53 8.85
CA VAL A 196 1.24 -11.74 9.58
C VAL A 196 1.46 -11.65 11.10
N GLU A 197 2.49 -12.33 11.62
CA GLU A 197 2.86 -12.28 13.05
C GLU A 197 3.22 -10.85 13.49
N LYS A 198 3.99 -10.13 12.67
CA LYS A 198 4.32 -8.72 12.91
C LYS A 198 3.06 -7.88 12.99
N CYS A 199 2.13 -8.02 12.04
CA CYS A 199 0.87 -7.27 12.04
C CYS A 199 0.03 -7.54 13.30
N LEU A 200 -0.07 -8.81 13.73
CA LEU A 200 -0.76 -9.20 14.97
C LEU A 200 -0.08 -8.60 16.21
N SER A 201 1.25 -8.65 16.27
CA SER A 201 2.03 -8.06 17.35
C SER A 201 1.84 -6.55 17.43
N ASP A 202 1.86 -5.86 16.29
CA ASP A 202 1.70 -4.40 16.23
C ASP A 202 0.26 -3.98 16.60
N ALA A 203 -0.74 -4.82 16.30
CA ALA A 203 -2.11 -4.63 16.75
C ALA A 203 -2.31 -5.02 18.24
N ASN A 204 -1.33 -5.66 18.88
CA ASN A 204 -1.45 -6.28 20.19
C ASN A 204 -2.63 -7.27 20.27
N MET A 205 -2.75 -8.14 19.27
CA MET A 205 -3.86 -9.09 19.13
C MET A 205 -3.36 -10.53 19.03
N ASP A 206 -4.12 -11.45 19.62
CA ASP A 206 -3.95 -12.88 19.37
C ASP A 206 -4.65 -13.28 18.06
N LYS A 207 -4.10 -14.27 17.35
CA LYS A 207 -4.67 -14.77 16.09
C LYS A 207 -6.11 -15.28 16.23
N SER A 208 -6.53 -15.71 17.42
CA SER A 208 -7.91 -16.15 17.70
C SER A 208 -8.93 -15.00 17.66
N MET A 209 -8.47 -13.75 17.77
CA MET A 209 -9.32 -12.56 17.67
C MET A 209 -9.63 -12.15 16.23
N ILE A 210 -9.00 -12.78 15.24
CA ILE A 210 -9.30 -12.54 13.82
C ILE A 210 -10.56 -13.34 13.47
N ASP A 211 -11.60 -12.67 13.00
CA ASP A 211 -12.86 -13.31 12.58
C ASP A 211 -12.72 -13.89 11.18
N ASP A 212 -12.27 -13.06 10.21
CA ASP A 212 -12.12 -13.43 8.81
C ASP A 212 -10.71 -13.15 8.30
N VAL A 213 -10.18 -14.05 7.46
CA VAL A 213 -8.90 -13.87 6.74
C VAL A 213 -9.20 -13.72 5.25
N VAL A 214 -9.04 -12.51 4.74
CA VAL A 214 -9.37 -12.13 3.35
C VAL A 214 -8.13 -12.22 2.49
N LEU A 215 -8.23 -12.96 1.38
CA LEU A 215 -7.16 -13.10 0.40
C LEU A 215 -7.32 -12.11 -0.75
N VAL A 216 -6.24 -11.40 -1.05
CA VAL A 216 -6.16 -10.39 -2.10
C VAL A 216 -4.86 -10.61 -2.90
N GLY A 217 -4.86 -10.18 -4.15
CA GLY A 217 -3.71 -10.31 -5.04
C GLY A 217 -3.62 -11.70 -5.68
N GLY A 218 -3.23 -11.74 -6.96
CA GLY A 218 -3.24 -12.99 -7.74
C GLY A 218 -2.35 -14.10 -7.17
N SER A 219 -1.27 -13.74 -6.48
CA SER A 219 -0.35 -14.72 -5.88
C SER A 219 -0.89 -15.35 -4.59
N SER A 220 -1.96 -14.81 -4.00
CA SER A 220 -2.72 -15.49 -2.93
C SER A 220 -3.40 -16.79 -3.39
N ARG A 221 -3.51 -17.01 -4.71
CA ARG A 221 -4.05 -18.26 -5.31
C ARG A 221 -3.10 -19.45 -5.16
N ILE A 222 -1.83 -19.23 -4.79
CA ILE A 222 -0.84 -20.29 -4.62
C ILE A 222 -1.31 -21.23 -3.49
N PRO A 223 -1.54 -22.54 -3.75
CA PRO A 223 -2.09 -23.45 -2.74
C PRO A 223 -1.27 -23.52 -1.45
N LYS A 224 0.05 -23.38 -1.55
CA LYS A 224 0.94 -23.41 -0.38
C LYS A 224 0.77 -22.19 0.53
N VAL A 225 0.53 -21.01 -0.04
CA VAL A 225 0.24 -19.78 0.74
C VAL A 225 -1.05 -19.97 1.53
N GLN A 226 -2.10 -20.46 0.88
CA GLN A 226 -3.38 -20.72 1.51
C GLN A 226 -3.30 -21.82 2.58
N GLU A 227 -2.53 -22.88 2.35
CA GLU A 227 -2.28 -23.94 3.34
C GLU A 227 -1.59 -23.37 4.58
N LEU A 228 -0.56 -22.53 4.40
CA LEU A 228 0.16 -21.93 5.52
C LEU A 228 -0.70 -20.97 6.32
N LEU A 229 -1.50 -20.13 5.67
CA LEU A 229 -2.45 -19.26 6.36
C LEU A 229 -3.49 -20.07 7.14
N ARG A 230 -4.07 -21.13 6.54
CA ARG A 230 -4.99 -22.03 7.24
C ARG A 230 -4.33 -22.66 8.46
N ASN A 231 -3.12 -23.19 8.31
CA ASN A 231 -2.39 -23.81 9.42
C ASN A 231 -2.05 -22.78 10.51
N PHE A 232 -1.67 -21.56 10.13
CA PHE A 232 -1.38 -20.49 11.06
C PHE A 232 -2.61 -20.10 11.88
N PHE A 233 -3.79 -20.01 11.24
CA PHE A 233 -5.07 -19.72 11.89
C PHE A 233 -5.84 -20.99 12.32
N ASP A 234 -5.14 -22.05 12.72
CA ASP A 234 -5.70 -23.26 13.34
C ASP A 234 -6.84 -23.93 12.54
N GLY A 235 -6.73 -23.92 11.21
CA GLY A 235 -7.69 -24.53 10.28
C GLY A 235 -8.87 -23.63 9.89
N LYS A 236 -8.88 -22.35 10.29
CA LYS A 236 -9.90 -21.37 9.89
C LYS A 236 -10.06 -21.33 8.36
N GLU A 237 -11.31 -21.28 7.89
CA GLU A 237 -11.60 -21.09 6.48
C GLU A 237 -11.17 -19.70 6.00
N LEU A 238 -10.54 -19.63 4.83
CA LEU A 238 -10.12 -18.37 4.22
C LEU A 238 -11.29 -17.78 3.44
N PHE A 239 -11.48 -16.46 3.58
CA PHE A 239 -12.55 -15.74 2.92
C PHE A 239 -12.23 -15.55 1.44
N THR A 240 -13.04 -16.16 0.57
CA THR A 240 -12.82 -16.24 -0.89
C THR A 240 -14.00 -15.69 -1.71
N SER A 241 -15.00 -15.06 -1.07
CA SER A 241 -16.18 -14.54 -1.76
C SER A 241 -15.95 -13.25 -2.54
N ILE A 242 -14.78 -12.63 -2.39
CA ILE A 242 -14.34 -11.50 -3.24
C ILE A 242 -13.31 -11.99 -4.25
N ASN A 243 -13.32 -11.41 -5.44
CA ASN A 243 -12.31 -11.72 -6.45
C ASN A 243 -10.97 -11.10 -6.02
N PRO A 244 -9.92 -11.90 -5.76
CA PRO A 244 -8.65 -11.38 -5.27
C PRO A 244 -7.95 -10.42 -6.25
N ASP A 245 -8.24 -10.51 -7.54
CA ASP A 245 -7.62 -9.66 -8.58
C ASP A 245 -8.33 -8.30 -8.73
N GLU A 246 -9.57 -8.18 -8.23
CA GLU A 246 -10.42 -6.98 -8.41
C GLU A 246 -10.75 -6.28 -7.09
N ALA A 247 -10.59 -6.94 -5.94
CA ALA A 247 -11.00 -6.43 -4.63
C ALA A 247 -10.43 -5.03 -4.31
N VAL A 248 -9.14 -4.81 -4.61
CA VAL A 248 -8.48 -3.51 -4.40
C VAL A 248 -9.11 -2.43 -5.28
N ALA A 249 -9.25 -2.69 -6.58
CA ALA A 249 -9.83 -1.75 -7.53
C ALA A 249 -11.30 -1.44 -7.18
N TYR A 250 -12.03 -2.47 -6.74
CA TYR A 250 -13.42 -2.34 -6.30
C TYR A 250 -13.55 -1.43 -5.08
N GLY A 251 -12.72 -1.63 -4.05
CA GLY A 251 -12.70 -0.75 -2.88
C GLY A 251 -12.28 0.68 -3.18
N ALA A 252 -11.32 0.87 -4.09
CA ALA A 252 -10.95 2.21 -4.56
C ALA A 252 -12.10 2.91 -5.28
N ALA A 253 -12.89 2.17 -6.07
CA ALA A 253 -14.09 2.71 -6.70
C ALA A 253 -15.17 3.10 -5.68
N VAL A 254 -15.38 2.29 -4.62
CA VAL A 254 -16.26 2.65 -3.50
C VAL A 254 -15.79 3.93 -2.83
N GLN A 255 -14.48 4.06 -2.55
CA GLN A 255 -13.90 5.25 -1.97
C GLN A 255 -14.05 6.49 -2.87
N ALA A 256 -13.93 6.32 -4.19
CA ALA A 256 -14.16 7.40 -5.16
C ALA A 256 -15.63 7.86 -5.18
N ALA A 257 -16.58 6.91 -5.14
CA ALA A 257 -18.00 7.22 -5.07
C ALA A 257 -18.36 8.01 -3.80
N LEU A 258 -17.82 7.59 -2.65
CA LEU A 258 -17.98 8.30 -1.37
C LEU A 258 -17.47 9.74 -1.43
N LEU A 259 -16.32 9.98 -2.07
CA LEU A 259 -15.74 11.32 -2.19
C LEU A 259 -16.47 12.22 -3.19
N ASN A 260 -17.06 11.66 -4.24
CA ASN A 260 -17.87 12.42 -5.21
C ASN A 260 -19.27 12.76 -4.69
N GLY A 261 -19.69 12.23 -3.54
CA GLY A 261 -21.04 12.40 -3.03
C GLY A 261 -22.11 11.69 -3.86
N GLU A 262 -21.69 10.83 -4.81
CA GLU A 262 -22.55 9.98 -5.63
C GLU A 262 -22.74 8.64 -4.91
N GLY A 263 -23.32 8.69 -3.70
CA GLY A 263 -23.67 7.49 -2.95
C GLY A 263 -24.79 6.71 -3.64
N CYS A 264 -24.56 5.43 -3.94
CA CYS A 264 -25.66 4.48 -4.17
C CYS A 264 -26.34 4.17 -2.82
N LYS A 265 -27.61 3.74 -2.83
CA LYS A 265 -28.31 3.26 -1.62
C LYS A 265 -27.55 2.14 -0.88
N ASP A 266 -26.67 1.44 -1.59
CA ASP A 266 -25.84 0.35 -1.07
C ASP A 266 -24.49 0.82 -0.49
N VAL A 267 -24.10 2.08 -0.75
CA VAL A 267 -22.88 2.71 -0.21
C VAL A 267 -23.31 3.63 0.93
N ARG A 268 -23.34 3.09 2.15
CA ARG A 268 -23.60 3.88 3.36
C ARG A 268 -22.48 4.89 3.58
N ASP A 269 -22.76 5.92 4.38
CA ASP A 269 -21.72 6.75 4.93
C ASP A 269 -20.72 5.86 5.67
N VAL A 270 -19.48 5.87 5.19
CA VAL A 270 -18.40 5.05 5.70
C VAL A 270 -17.22 5.94 6.04
N VAL A 271 -16.62 5.71 7.19
CA VAL A 271 -15.36 6.32 7.61
C VAL A 271 -14.27 5.26 7.60
N LEU A 272 -13.19 5.57 6.88
CA LEU A 272 -11.95 4.79 6.88
C LEU A 272 -10.92 5.55 7.73
N LEU A 273 -10.49 4.93 8.82
CA LEU A 273 -9.43 5.40 9.69
C LEU A 273 -8.16 4.60 9.40
N GLU A 274 -7.23 5.21 8.68
CA GLU A 274 -5.92 4.61 8.39
C GLU A 274 -4.90 4.92 9.49
N VAL A 275 -3.73 4.27 9.42
CA VAL A 275 -2.59 4.49 10.31
C VAL A 275 -1.29 4.74 9.54
N THR A 276 -0.32 5.37 10.19
CA THR A 276 1.04 5.53 9.64
C THR A 276 1.74 4.16 9.49
N PRO A 277 2.32 3.82 8.33
CA PRO A 277 2.99 2.52 8.16
C PRO A 277 4.39 2.47 8.79
N LEU A 278 5.03 3.63 8.90
CA LEU A 278 6.39 3.83 9.43
C LEU A 278 6.40 5.03 10.36
N SER A 279 7.28 5.00 11.36
CA SER A 279 7.49 6.11 12.28
C SER A 279 8.11 7.29 11.55
N LEU A 280 7.62 8.50 11.85
CA LEU A 280 8.16 9.76 11.37
C LEU A 280 8.90 10.46 12.51
N GLY A 281 10.11 10.91 12.23
CA GLY A 281 10.98 11.54 13.20
C GLY A 281 11.89 12.60 12.58
N VAL A 282 12.65 13.27 13.45
CA VAL A 282 13.71 14.19 13.02
C VAL A 282 15.05 13.72 13.55
N GLU A 283 16.12 13.96 12.80
CA GLU A 283 17.47 13.71 13.30
C GLU A 283 17.82 14.66 14.45
N THR A 284 18.51 14.11 15.45
CA THR A 284 19.05 14.86 16.58
C THR A 284 20.56 14.68 16.68
N LYS A 285 21.21 15.55 17.47
CA LYS A 285 22.65 15.49 17.69
C LYS A 285 23.08 14.07 18.08
N GLY A 286 24.05 13.53 17.33
CA GLY A 286 24.54 12.16 17.50
C GLY A 286 24.00 11.16 16.48
N GLY A 287 23.22 11.61 15.49
CA GLY A 287 22.71 10.76 14.41
C GLY A 287 21.54 9.88 14.82
N PHE A 288 20.87 10.21 15.94
CA PHE A 288 19.71 9.46 16.43
C PHE A 288 18.41 10.08 15.91
N MET A 289 17.49 9.23 15.46
CA MET A 289 16.14 9.66 15.12
C MET A 289 15.30 9.86 16.38
N SER A 290 14.79 11.08 16.56
CA SER A 290 13.77 11.37 17.56
C SER A 290 12.39 11.15 16.92
N VAL A 291 11.71 10.06 17.27
CA VAL A 291 10.37 9.74 16.76
C VAL A 291 9.34 10.75 17.28
N LEU A 292 8.60 11.40 16.37
CA LEU A 292 7.47 12.31 16.67
C LEU A 292 6.12 11.62 16.50
N ILE A 293 5.93 10.91 15.39
CA ILE A 293 4.72 10.16 15.06
C ILE A 293 5.14 8.70 14.92
N PRO A 294 4.88 7.86 15.94
CA PRO A 294 5.15 6.43 15.83
C PRO A 294 4.38 5.79 14.67
N ARG A 295 4.89 4.69 14.12
CA ARG A 295 4.10 3.81 13.25
C ARG A 295 2.81 3.36 13.96
N THR A 296 1.82 2.96 13.19
CA THR A 296 0.49 2.55 13.67
C THR A 296 -0.27 3.70 14.36
N THR A 297 0.10 4.96 14.10
CA THR A 297 -0.67 6.12 14.59
C THR A 297 -1.80 6.44 13.62
N THR A 298 -3.05 6.51 14.09
CA THR A 298 -4.22 6.88 13.27
C THR A 298 -4.03 8.24 12.59
N ILE A 299 -4.38 8.34 11.31
CA ILE A 299 -4.30 9.56 10.49
C ILE A 299 -5.69 10.10 10.14
N PRO A 300 -5.87 11.44 10.03
CA PRO A 300 -4.86 12.50 10.14
C PRO A 300 -4.42 12.78 11.59
N VAL A 301 -3.14 13.12 11.79
CA VAL A 301 -2.57 13.43 13.11
C VAL A 301 -1.61 14.62 13.03
N LYS A 302 -1.55 15.39 14.14
CA LYS A 302 -0.55 16.43 14.36
C LYS A 302 0.19 16.16 15.68
N LYS A 303 1.52 16.25 15.67
CA LYS A 303 2.37 16.14 16.86
C LYS A 303 3.37 17.29 16.88
N GLU A 304 3.72 17.73 18.08
CA GLU A 304 4.69 18.81 18.31
C GLU A 304 5.69 18.36 19.38
N ARG A 305 6.95 18.75 19.22
CA ARG A 305 8.01 18.55 20.21
C ARG A 305 8.97 19.74 20.16
N VAL A 306 9.43 20.18 21.33
CA VAL A 306 10.38 21.30 21.46
C VAL A 306 11.81 20.77 21.35
N TYR A 307 12.61 21.41 20.52
CA TYR A 307 14.05 21.15 20.35
C TYR A 307 14.85 22.40 20.76
N THR A 308 16.11 22.22 21.16
CA THR A 308 17.03 23.31 21.47
C THR A 308 18.31 23.20 20.64
N THR A 309 19.00 24.31 20.47
CA THR A 309 20.30 24.36 19.81
C THR A 309 21.34 23.57 20.58
N CYS A 310 22.37 23.12 19.86
CA CYS A 310 23.43 22.26 20.39
C CYS A 310 24.65 23.04 20.88
N TYR A 311 24.71 24.33 20.55
CA TYR A 311 25.83 25.23 20.78
C TYR A 311 25.33 26.65 21.12
N ASP A 312 26.12 27.38 21.89
CA ASP A 312 25.87 28.79 22.20
C ASP A 312 25.89 29.63 20.92
N ASN A 313 24.97 30.60 20.81
CA ASN A 313 24.84 31.52 19.67
C ASN A 313 24.56 30.85 18.31
N GLN A 314 24.11 29.59 18.28
CA GLN A 314 23.62 28.96 17.04
C GLN A 314 22.35 29.68 16.54
N THR A 315 22.41 30.26 15.33
CA THR A 315 21.32 31.05 14.73
C THR A 315 20.45 30.27 13.76
N GLU A 316 20.87 29.06 13.36
CA GLU A 316 20.19 28.23 12.37
C GLU A 316 20.09 26.78 12.85
N VAL A 317 18.99 26.11 12.47
CA VAL A 317 18.75 24.69 12.75
C VAL A 317 18.33 24.03 11.45
N LEU A 318 19.07 23.01 11.03
CA LEU A 318 18.66 22.11 9.96
C LEU A 318 17.72 21.05 10.55
N ILE A 319 16.52 20.90 9.99
CA ILE A 319 15.56 19.86 10.37
C ILE A 319 15.52 18.85 9.24
N GLN A 320 16.11 17.67 9.48
CA GLN A 320 16.03 16.55 8.55
C GLN A 320 14.95 15.59 9.07
N VAL A 321 13.94 15.37 8.24
CA VAL A 321 12.82 14.47 8.53
C VAL A 321 13.16 13.09 7.98
N TYR A 322 12.91 12.06 8.79
CA TYR A 322 13.16 10.66 8.45
C TYR A 322 11.89 9.83 8.66
N GLN A 323 11.80 8.75 7.90
CA GLN A 323 10.73 7.76 8.00
C GLN A 323 11.34 6.37 8.12
N GLY A 324 11.05 5.64 9.21
CA GLY A 324 11.62 4.32 9.46
C GLY A 324 11.64 3.91 10.93
N GLU A 325 12.17 2.71 11.21
CA GLU A 325 12.21 2.12 12.57
C GLU A 325 13.64 1.97 13.12
N GLY A 326 14.65 2.54 12.46
CA GLY A 326 16.07 2.43 12.82
C GLY A 326 16.93 3.45 12.10
#